data_AF-A0A0C3PYR5-F1
#
_entry.id   AF-A0A0C3PYR5-F1
#
_cell.length_a   1.000
_cell.length_b   1.000
_cell.length_c   1.000
_cell.angle_alpha   90.00
_cell.angle_beta   90.00
_cell.angle_gamma   90.00
#
_symmetry.space_group_name_H-M   'P 1'
#
loop_
_entity.id
_entity.type
_entity.pdbx_description
1 polymer ?
#
loop_
_entity_poly.entity_id
_entity_poly.type
_entity_poly.pdbx_seq_one_letter_code
_entity_poly.pdbx_strand_id
1 'polypeptide(L)' 'DAKGGISTLKGLVQDVPLFCGAARTWTNLFVAPDTNAGFDLLLGHPWALGNSVSIVERESGTYVVF' A
#
# COMPACT_ATOMS: atom_id res chain seq x y z
N ASP A 1 -6.14 10.73 5.62
CA ASP A 1 -4.68 10.64 5.76
C ASP A 1 -4.30 9.45 6.65
N ALA A 2 -3.04 9.04 6.66
CA ALA A 2 -2.55 7.92 7.50
C ALA A 2 -2.44 8.28 9.00
N LYS A 3 -2.89 9.47 9.40
CA LYS A 3 -2.83 10.03 10.76
C LYS A 3 -4.23 10.38 11.33
N GLY A 4 -5.30 9.87 10.73
CA GLY A 4 -6.68 10.04 11.23
C GLY A 4 -7.42 11.29 10.74
N GLY A 5 -6.88 12.07 9.81
CA GLY A 5 -7.58 13.14 9.15
C GLY A 5 -8.44 12.66 7.98
N ILE A 6 -9.58 13.33 7.82
CA ILE A 6 -10.55 13.07 6.76
C ILE A 6 -10.11 13.88 5.54
N SER A 7 -9.70 13.19 4.48
CA SER A 7 -9.27 13.80 3.22
C SER A 7 -10.04 13.16 2.08
N THR A 8 -10.71 13.95 1.24
CA THR A 8 -11.46 13.44 0.08
C THR A 8 -10.49 12.93 -0.98
N LEU A 9 -10.65 11.67 -1.40
CA LEU A 9 -9.81 11.06 -2.42
C LEU A 9 -10.08 11.72 -3.79
N LYS A 10 -9.02 12.02 -4.56
CA LYS A 10 -9.15 12.64 -5.89
C LYS A 10 -9.56 11.65 -6.97
N GLY A 11 -9.34 10.35 -6.74
CA GLY A 11 -9.69 9.32 -7.69
C GLY A 11 -9.31 7.93 -7.23
N LEU A 12 -9.65 6.95 -8.07
CA LEU A 12 -9.35 5.54 -7.91
C LEU A 12 -8.76 5.03 -9.23
N VAL A 13 -7.60 4.38 -9.15
CA VAL A 13 -7.00 3.62 -10.26
C VAL A 13 -7.13 2.16 -9.90
N GLN A 14 -7.84 1.40 -10.74
CA GLN A 14 -8.16 0.00 -10.46
C GLN A 14 -7.15 -0.95 -11.10
N ASP A 15 -7.06 -2.16 -10.54
CA ASP A 15 -6.31 -3.30 -11.07
C ASP A 15 -4.85 -2.98 -11.40
N VAL A 16 -4.19 -2.24 -10.49
CA VAL A 16 -2.80 -1.83 -10.66
C VAL A 16 -1.88 -2.99 -10.28
N PRO A 17 -1.00 -3.46 -11.19
CA PRO A 17 0.03 -4.42 -10.86
C PRO A 17 1.19 -3.73 -10.13
N LEU A 18 1.55 -4.24 -8.96
CA LEU A 18 2.73 -3.81 -8.20
C LEU A 18 3.76 -4.93 -8.14
N PHE A 19 5.02 -4.59 -8.35
CA PHE A 19 6.12 -5.53 -8.41
C PHE A 19 7.12 -5.31 -7.29
N CYS A 20 7.48 -6.38 -6.58
CA CYS A 20 8.63 -6.43 -5.69
C CYS A 20 9.58 -7.50 -6.21
N GLY A 21 10.58 -7.09 -6.99
CA GLY A 21 11.37 -8.03 -7.79
C GLY A 21 10.48 -8.85 -8.73
N ALA A 22 10.54 -10.18 -8.62
CA ALA A 22 9.71 -11.09 -9.42
C ALA A 22 8.29 -11.29 -8.86
N ALA A 23 8.02 -10.89 -7.62
CA ALA A 23 6.70 -11.02 -7.03
C ALA A 23 5.75 -9.96 -7.61
N ARG A 24 4.63 -10.40 -8.18
CA ARG A 24 3.58 -9.55 -8.72
C ARG A 24 2.34 -9.61 -7.83
N THR A 25 1.88 -8.44 -7.39
CA THR A 25 0.65 -8.26 -6.59
C THR A 25 -0.31 -7.31 -7.31
N TRP A 26 -1.58 -7.30 -6.91
CA TRP A 26 -2.62 -6.47 -7.50
C TRP A 26 -3.33 -5.64 -6.44
N THR A 27 -3.68 -4.41 -6.78
CA THR A 27 -4.48 -3.56 -5.89
C THR A 27 -5.20 -2.44 -6.62
N ASN A 28 -6.20 -1.86 -5.97
CA ASN A 28 -6.78 -0.59 -6.38
C ASN A 28 -6.09 0.53 -5.58
N LEU A 29 -5.59 1.55 -6.27
CA LEU A 29 -4.92 2.68 -5.66
C LEU A 29 -5.82 3.90 -5.63
N PHE A 30 -5.97 4.48 -4.44
CA PHE A 30 -6.62 5.76 -4.29
C PHE A 30 -5.62 6.89 -4.47
N VAL A 31 -6.00 7.89 -5.27
CA VAL A 31 -5.16 9.07 -5.50
C VAL A 31 -5.41 10.06 -4.37
N ALA A 32 -4.35 10.34 -3.60
CA ALA A 32 -4.41 11.33 -2.54
C ALA A 32 -4.74 12.73 -3.09
N PRO A 33 -5.50 13.55 -2.34
CA PRO A 33 -5.82 14.89 -2.79
C PRO A 33 -4.59 15.81 -2.87
N ASP A 34 -3.62 15.64 -1.99
CA ASP A 34 -2.47 16.53 -1.88
C ASP A 34 -1.17 15.79 -2.17
N THR A 35 -0.24 16.47 -2.85
CA THR A 35 1.11 15.95 -3.14
C THR A 35 2.00 15.86 -1.90
N ASN A 36 1.50 16.25 -0.72
CA ASN A 36 2.23 16.25 0.55
C ASN A 36 1.65 15.24 1.57
N ALA A 37 1.17 14.09 1.09
CA ALA A 37 0.58 13.05 1.96
C ALA A 37 1.59 12.42 2.95
N GLY A 38 2.89 12.70 2.81
CA GLY A 38 3.96 12.16 3.65
C GLY A 38 4.41 10.75 3.24
N PHE A 39 3.88 10.24 2.12
CA PHE A 39 4.25 8.97 1.50
C PHE A 39 3.88 9.01 0.01
N ASP A 40 4.63 8.28 -0.82
CA ASP A 40 4.30 8.11 -2.24
C ASP A 40 3.29 6.97 -2.46
N LEU A 41 3.34 5.95 -1.59
CA LEU A 41 2.47 4.78 -1.63
C LEU A 41 2.19 4.27 -0.22
N LEU A 42 0.92 4.01 0.08
CA LEU A 42 0.49 3.38 1.32
C LEU A 42 -0.29 2.11 0.98
N LEU A 43 0.27 0.95 1.33
CA LEU A 43 -0.38 -0.34 1.18
C LEU A 43 -0.85 -0.83 2.54
N GLY A 44 -2.16 -0.84 2.72
CA GLY A 44 -2.79 -1.26 3.97
C GLY A 44 -3.04 -2.77 4.05
N HIS A 45 -3.66 -3.17 5.16
CA HIS A 45 -4.11 -4.55 5.40
C HIS A 45 -4.92 -5.18 4.24
N PRO A 46 -5.82 -4.46 3.53
CA PRO A 46 -6.54 -5.04 2.40
C PRO A 46 -5.63 -5.52 1.26
N TRP A 47 -4.56 -4.78 0.96
CA TRP A 47 -3.58 -5.22 -0.04
C TRP A 47 -2.83 -6.46 0.44
N ALA A 48 -2.39 -6.47 1.69
CA ALA A 48 -1.63 -7.57 2.25
C ALA A 48 -2.45 -8.88 2.24
N LEU A 49 -3.69 -8.82 2.75
CA LEU A 49 -4.59 -9.97 2.78
C LEU A 49 -4.93 -10.47 1.38
N GLY A 50 -5.28 -9.56 0.46
CA GLY A 50 -5.66 -9.89 -0.92
C GLY A 50 -4.53 -10.49 -1.76
N ASN A 51 -3.28 -10.30 -1.36
CA ASN A 51 -2.10 -10.80 -2.07
C ASN A 51 -1.33 -11.88 -1.28
N SER A 52 -1.90 -12.38 -0.19
CA SER A 52 -1.23 -13.36 0.71
C SER A 52 0.13 -12.90 1.22
N VAL A 53 0.33 -11.59 1.35
CA VAL A 53 1.57 -10.97 1.84
C VAL A 53 1.53 -10.87 3.36
N SER A 54 2.63 -11.24 4.01
CA SER A 54 2.83 -11.09 5.45
C SER A 54 3.84 -9.99 5.75
N ILE A 55 3.57 -9.19 6.78
CA ILE A 55 4.54 -8.26 7.36
C ILE A 55 5.09 -8.92 8.63
N VAL A 56 6.37 -9.24 8.63
CA VAL A 56 7.04 -9.99 9.70
C VAL A 56 8.12 -9.13 10.34
N GLU A 57 7.96 -8.86 11.62
CA GLU A 57 9.01 -8.24 12.44
C GLU A 57 10.05 -9.30 12.83
N ARG A 58 11.33 -8.96 12.64
CA ARG A 58 12.49 -9.76 13.05
C ARG A 58 13.47 -8.85 13.79
N GLU A 59 14.43 -9.43 14.51
CA GLU A 59 15.49 -8.66 15.18
C GLU A 59 16.27 -7.76 14.20
N SER A 60 16.43 -8.21 12.94
CA SER A 60 17.10 -7.45 11.89
C SER A 60 16.23 -6.41 11.19
N GLY A 61 14.94 -6.32 11.52
CA GLY A 61 14.00 -5.34 10.98
C GLY A 61 12.67 -5.93 10.53
N THR A 62 11.88 -5.10 9.84
CA THR A 62 10.56 -5.43 9.31
C THR A 62 10.68 -5.93 7.87
N TYR A 63 10.07 -7.08 7.58
CA TYR A 63 10.13 -7.71 6.26
C TYR A 63 8.74 -7.87 5.66
N VAL A 64 8.63 -7.57 4.37
CA VAL A 64 7.49 -7.95 3.54
C VAL A 64 7.80 -9.33 2.95
N VAL A 65 6.99 -10.32 3.29
CA VAL A 65 7.13 -11.71 2.87
C VAL A 65 5.99 -12.01 1.90
N PHE A 66 6.37 -12.35 0.66
CA PHE A 66 5.48 -12.72 -0.43
C PHE A 66 5.34 -14.24 -0.53
#